data_AF-A0A0J9BLT8-F1
#
_entry.id   AF-A0A0J9BLT8-F1
#
_cell.length_a   1.000
_cell.length_b   1.000
_cell.length_c   1.000
_cell.angle_alpha   90.00
_cell.angle_beta   90.00
_cell.angle_gamma   90.00
#
_symmetry.space_group_name_H-M   'P 1'
#
loop_
_entity.id
_entity.type
_entity.pdbx_description
1 polymer ?
#
loop_
_entity_poly.entity_id
_entity_poly.type
_entity_poly.pdbx_seq_one_letter_code
_entity_poly.pdbx_strand_id
1 'polypeptide(L)' 'MEKLNESDEELLKEYEWARDHVPDDVIPRPDPNEFEEIWRRIQEERSRP' A
#
# COMPACT_ATOMS: atom_id res chain seq x y z
N MET A 1 14.84 -21.21 -13.77
CA MET A 1 13.80 -20.92 -12.76
C MET A 1 14.48 -20.93 -11.43
N GLU A 2 14.55 -19.76 -10.79
CA GLU A 2 15.03 -19.63 -9.42
C GLU A 2 14.08 -20.46 -8.54
N LYS A 3 14.62 -21.33 -7.70
CA LYS A 3 13.79 -22.08 -6.75
C LYS A 3 13.38 -21.08 -5.68
N LEU A 4 12.08 -20.86 -5.54
CA LEU A 4 11.51 -20.19 -4.37
C LEU A 4 12.05 -20.90 -3.13
N ASN A 5 12.63 -20.14 -2.21
CA ASN A 5 13.06 -20.70 -0.93
C ASN A 5 11.81 -20.90 -0.04
N GLU A 6 11.94 -21.65 1.06
CA GLU A 6 10.80 -21.96 1.95
C GLU A 6 10.11 -20.67 2.47
N SER A 7 10.84 -19.57 2.63
CA SER A 7 10.29 -18.26 3.03
C SER A 7 9.46 -17.61 1.92
N ASP A 8 9.84 -17.79 0.65
CA ASP A 8 9.07 -17.24 -0.47
C ASP A 8 7.74 -18.00 -0.67
N GLU A 9 7.73 -19.31 -0.37
CA GLU A 9 6.50 -20.12 -0.41
C GLU A 9 5.52 -19.76 0.71
N GLU A 10 6.02 -19.45 1.92
CA GLU A 10 5.21 -18.94 3.03
C GLU A 10 4.60 -17.57 2.69
N LEU A 11 5.41 -16.66 2.15
CA LEU A 11 4.96 -15.35 1.67
C LEU A 11 3.85 -15.47 0.62
N LEU A 12 3.97 -16.42 -0.31
CA LEU A 12 2.95 -16.64 -1.33
C LEU A 12 1.64 -17.14 -0.72
N LYS A 13 1.71 -18.06 0.25
CA LYS A 13 0.51 -18.56 0.96
C LYS A 13 -0.20 -17.47 1.74
N GLU A 14 0.55 -16.59 2.42
CA GLU A 14 -0.01 -15.45 3.14
C GLU A 14 -0.71 -14.47 2.19
N TYR A 15 -0.09 -14.19 1.04
CA TYR A 15 -0.70 -13.35 0.00
C TYR A 15 -1.99 -13.94 -0.54
N GLU A 16 -2.00 -15.23 -0.89
CA GLU A 16 -3.19 -15.91 -1.40
C GLU A 16 -4.33 -15.91 -0.36
N TRP A 17 -3.99 -16.18 0.91
CA TRP A 17 -4.96 -16.10 2.00
C TRP A 17 -5.54 -14.69 2.13
N ALA A 18 -4.69 -13.66 2.12
CA ALA A 18 -5.11 -12.28 2.24
C ALA A 18 -6.00 -11.84 1.08
N ARG A 19 -5.66 -12.21 -0.16
CA ARG A 19 -6.48 -11.92 -1.35
C ARG A 19 -7.90 -12.47 -1.22
N ASP A 20 -8.04 -13.66 -0.66
CA ASP A 20 -9.34 -14.36 -0.60
C ASP A 20 -10.16 -13.98 0.65
N HIS A 21 -9.51 -13.45 1.71
CA HIS A 21 -10.13 -13.21 3.01
C HIS A 21 -10.12 -11.75 3.48
N VAL A 22 -9.31 -10.89 2.88
CA VAL A 22 -9.23 -9.46 3.18
C VAL A 22 -9.91 -8.71 2.03
N PRO A 23 -11.19 -8.34 2.18
CA PRO A 23 -11.91 -7.72 1.10
C PRO A 23 -11.47 -6.25 0.94
N ASP A 24 -11.27 -5.81 -0.30
CA ASP A 24 -10.76 -4.46 -0.61
C ASP A 24 -11.67 -3.32 -0.11
N ASP A 25 -12.92 -3.65 0.19
CA ASP A 25 -13.94 -2.71 0.68
C ASP A 25 -13.82 -2.37 2.17
N VAL A 26 -13.03 -3.12 2.95
CA VAL A 26 -12.72 -2.75 4.34
C VAL A 26 -11.63 -1.69 4.45
N ILE A 27 -10.90 -1.40 3.37
CA ILE A 27 -9.91 -0.33 3.32
C ILE A 27 -10.65 0.97 2.99
N PRO A 28 -10.68 1.96 3.91
CA PRO A 28 -11.28 3.25 3.63
C PRO A 28 -10.62 3.86 2.41
N ARG A 29 -11.42 4.26 1.43
CA ARG A 29 -10.88 5.00 0.29
C ARG A 29 -10.47 6.39 0.76
N PRO A 30 -9.27 6.87 0.40
CA PRO A 30 -8.89 8.23 0.69
C PRO A 30 -9.86 9.20 0.02
N ASP A 31 -9.96 10.42 0.56
CA ASP A 31 -10.68 11.49 -0.14
C ASP A 31 -10.00 11.71 -1.51
N PRO A 32 -10.76 11.94 -2.60
CA PRO A 32 -10.17 12.17 -3.92
C PRO A 32 -9.11 13.27 -3.98
N ASN A 33 -9.12 14.22 -3.02
CA ASN A 33 -8.18 15.33 -2.95
C ASN A 33 -7.09 15.15 -1.87
N GLU A 34 -7.12 14.05 -1.10
CA GLU A 34 -6.20 13.85 0.02
C GLU A 34 -4.73 13.88 -0.44
N PHE A 35 -4.47 13.34 -1.64
CA PHE A 35 -3.16 13.40 -2.26
C PHE A 35 -2.73 14.84 -2.55
N GLU A 36 -3.57 15.63 -3.20
CA GLU A 36 -3.30 17.02 -3.56
C GLU A 36 -3.07 17.88 -2.32
N GLU A 37 -3.81 17.65 -1.24
CA GLU A 37 -3.64 18.36 0.01
C GLU A 37 -2.30 18.06 0.68
N ILE A 38 -1.93 16.78 0.78
CA ILE A 38 -0.64 16.36 1.33
C ILE A 38 0.50 16.90 0.47
N TRP A 39 0.37 16.78 -0.85
CA TRP A 39 1.37 17.25 -1.79
C TRP A 39 1.60 18.75 -1.68
N ARG A 40 0.52 19.54 -1.60
CA ARG A 40 0.60 20.99 -1.40
C ARG A 40 1.34 21.34 -0.11
N ARG A 41 1.02 20.69 1.02
CA ARG A 41 1.69 20.93 2.31
C ARG A 41 3.20 20.67 2.24
N ILE A 42 3.61 19.58 1.58
CA ILE A 42 5.03 19.26 1.39
C ILE A 42 5.73 20.36 0.59
N GLN A 43 5.11 20.87 -0.49
CA GLN A 43 5.70 21.94 -1.29
C GLN A 43 5.80 23.26 -0.51
N GLU A 44 4.78 23.58 0.29
CA GLU A 44 4.75 24.77 1.15
C GLU A 44 5.84 24.73 2.22
N GLU A 45 6.04 23.58 2.87
CA GLU A 45 7.11 23.40 3.87
C GLU A 45 8.51 23.51 3.24
N ARG A 46 8.71 22.92 2.05
CA ARG A 46 9.98 23.01 1.32
C ARG A 46 10.29 24.41 0.82
N SER A 47 9.25 25.22 0.59
CA SER A 47 9.37 26.60 0.13
C SER A 47 9.47 27.60 1.30
N ARG A 48 9.41 27.11 2.54
CA ARG A 48 9.55 27.94 3.74
C ARG A 48 11.04 28.31 3.91
N PRO A 49 11.38 29.60 4.02
CA PRO A 49 12.76 30.05 4.19
C PRO A 49 13.37 29.67 5.55
#